data_AF-A0A9W6BR50-F1
#
_entry.id   AF-A0A9W6BR50-F1
#
_cell.length_a   1.000
_cell.length_b   1.000
_cell.length_c   1.000
_cell.angle_alpha   90.00
_cell.angle_beta   90.00
_cell.angle_gamma   90.00
#
_symmetry.space_group_name_H-M   'P 1'
#
loop_
_entity.id
_entity.type
_entity.pdbx_description
1 polymer ?
#
loop_
_entity_poly.entity_id
_entity_poly.type
_entity_poly.pdbx_seq_one_letter_code
_entity_poly.pdbx_strand_id
1 'polypeptide(L)'
;MSECRMELGAALPDLTPQCLSHIFSHLSPHDAARGCCVQKLWRDLIVGDEHLWQRHLAEELGISSKQGADGQSTQTYWVAYTGWRKAFGREYWPYLGRAVRAWTTIKGWLAANMPEILATLRPGLSEAEACAIESELGFALPPALKVLYRLHDGQSLAHDDALERSIRLRRHGAAAAAGGGGSGSGSGAAAAAGGPTGGLEEEHVPLGGGGPVEQDAQVASIFQGLFGGYVVYDHQVVSRMPPLRRAALWRSELVGGMAENSRRIQERLGQTGGREAADQRWRVECERREEEARRAGLEPRASLDHLIPFSCSYNLEEKIFVADAVSGGLALAKPRVGGWDLRQAVPGAGSRDGPLRWFEEYARRLESGYYQVGKPWVLPEQLSVITRIISLFPRTPPAMAEAVTRGVRVRASVVYVPEAVAPRGRHLFAYAIRFSLTEDAPLKRCQLTHRHWVIRDEQGRVLDTVHGEGVIGMYPILEPGQPEFVYCSCTHQVATRGSMEGEFEFVGGTIERPEGGSFAVACPTFRLDMPDYIF
;
A
#
# COMPACT_ATOMS: atom_id res chain seq x y z
N MET A 1 21.77 43.82 30.49
CA MET A 1 21.25 45.21 30.51
C MET A 1 22.36 46.15 30.04
N SER A 2 22.00 47.40 29.74
CA SER A 2 22.85 48.62 29.69
C SER A 2 23.77 48.98 28.51
N GLU A 3 23.94 48.23 27.41
CA GLU A 3 24.82 48.74 26.32
C GLU A 3 24.47 48.37 24.86
N CYS A 4 23.19 48.18 24.55
CA CYS A 4 22.72 48.11 23.16
C CYS A 4 21.34 48.78 23.03
N ARG A 5 21.27 50.05 23.44
CA ARG A 5 20.02 50.83 23.53
C ARG A 5 20.13 52.26 22.97
N MET A 6 21.07 52.47 22.05
CA MET A 6 21.23 53.59 21.11
C MET A 6 21.96 52.96 19.90
N GLU A 7 21.67 53.22 18.63
CA GLU A 7 20.81 54.23 18.00
C GLU A 7 19.94 53.56 16.91
N LEU A 8 18.61 53.64 17.03
CA LEU A 8 17.66 53.34 15.93
C LEU A 8 16.51 54.36 15.88
N GLY A 9 16.70 55.52 16.54
CA GLY A 9 15.69 56.56 16.70
C GLY A 9 15.58 57.53 15.52
N ALA A 10 16.44 57.44 14.51
CA ALA A 10 16.49 58.41 13.40
C ALA A 10 17.01 57.78 12.09
N ALA A 11 16.15 57.07 11.35
CA ALA A 11 16.25 56.85 9.88
C ALA A 11 15.08 56.02 9.27
N LEU A 12 13.91 55.96 9.90
CA LEU A 12 12.69 55.39 9.30
C LEU A 12 11.44 56.32 9.39
N PRO A 13 11.54 57.68 9.43
CA PRO A 13 10.47 58.50 10.00
C PRO A 13 9.30 58.80 9.05
N ASP A 14 9.51 58.68 7.72
CA ASP A 14 8.55 59.13 6.70
C ASP A 14 7.87 58.00 5.91
N LEU A 15 8.13 56.72 6.26
CA LEU A 15 7.39 55.62 5.64
C LEU A 15 5.98 55.55 6.23
N THR A 16 4.99 55.87 5.39
CA THR A 16 3.58 55.71 5.72
C THR A 16 3.24 54.25 6.06
N PRO A 17 2.17 53.99 6.83
CA PRO A 17 1.71 52.61 7.10
C PRO A 17 1.48 51.79 5.82
N GLN A 18 1.12 52.44 4.70
CA GLN A 18 0.99 51.83 3.38
C GLN A 18 2.34 51.39 2.81
N CYS A 19 3.38 52.24 2.88
CA CYS A 19 4.73 51.87 2.48
C CYS A 19 5.29 50.73 3.35
N LEU A 20 5.08 50.78 4.66
CA LEU A 20 5.47 49.71 5.59
C LEU A 20 4.72 48.41 5.30
N SER A 21 3.41 48.46 5.08
CA SER A 21 2.60 47.29 4.70
C SER A 21 3.10 46.65 3.40
N HIS A 22 3.41 47.45 2.37
CA HIS A 22 3.96 46.92 1.12
C HIS A 22 5.31 46.23 1.34
N ILE A 23 6.24 46.85 2.09
CA ILE A 23 7.53 46.23 2.44
C ILE A 23 7.33 44.93 3.24
N PHE A 24 6.41 44.94 4.20
CA PHE A 24 6.13 43.78 5.05
C PHE A 24 5.48 42.62 4.30
N SER A 25 4.71 42.88 3.24
CA SER A 25 4.10 41.84 2.39
C SER A 25 5.11 40.91 1.70
N HIS A 26 6.39 41.33 1.62
CA HIS A 26 7.51 40.58 1.05
C HIS A 26 8.40 39.87 2.09
N LEU A 27 8.14 40.01 3.39
CA LEU A 27 8.95 39.37 4.43
C LEU A 27 8.86 37.83 4.36
N SER A 28 9.90 37.16 4.87
CA SER A 28 9.82 35.75 5.23
C SER A 28 9.04 35.59 6.54
N PRO A 29 8.49 34.41 6.87
CA PRO A 29 7.82 34.20 8.16
C PRO A 29 8.72 34.43 9.37
N HIS A 30 10.03 34.23 9.20
CA HIS A 30 11.04 34.44 10.23
C HIS A 30 11.31 35.94 10.47
N ASP A 31 11.39 36.72 9.39
CA ASP A 31 11.68 38.15 9.48
C ASP A 31 10.43 38.95 9.85
N ALA A 32 9.24 38.49 9.42
CA ALA A 32 7.95 38.94 9.94
C ALA A 32 7.86 38.76 11.46
N ALA A 33 8.22 37.58 11.98
CA ALA A 33 8.25 37.34 13.43
C ALA A 33 9.24 38.27 14.17
N ARG A 34 10.40 38.59 13.57
CA ARG A 34 11.35 39.57 14.11
C ARG A 34 10.78 41.00 14.06
N GLY A 35 10.14 41.41 12.98
CA GLY A 35 9.48 42.71 12.84
C GLY A 35 8.41 42.94 13.91
N CYS A 36 7.62 41.91 14.24
CA CYS A 36 6.66 41.91 15.35
C CYS A 36 7.27 42.16 16.75
N CYS A 37 8.60 42.01 16.90
CA CYS A 37 9.32 42.30 18.14
C CYS A 37 9.89 43.72 18.20
N VAL A 38 9.98 44.46 17.07
CA VAL A 38 10.59 45.80 17.01
C VAL A 38 9.66 46.88 17.56
N GLN A 39 8.42 46.97 17.05
CA GLN A 39 7.47 48.02 17.41
C GLN A 39 6.02 47.51 17.32
N LYS A 40 5.12 48.06 18.14
CA LYS A 40 3.69 47.71 18.12
C LYS A 40 3.06 47.93 16.74
N LEU A 41 3.28 49.09 16.11
CA LEU A 41 2.74 49.39 14.78
C LEU A 41 3.14 48.34 13.74
N TRP A 42 4.40 47.88 13.78
CA TRP A 42 4.89 46.86 12.84
C TRP A 42 4.23 45.51 13.11
N ARG A 43 4.07 45.12 14.38
CA ARG A 43 3.30 43.93 14.75
C ARG A 43 1.88 44.00 14.23
N ASP A 44 1.17 45.10 14.46
CA ASP A 44 -0.22 45.24 14.08
C ASP A 44 -0.39 45.19 12.55
N LEU A 45 0.53 45.81 11.79
CA LEU A 45 0.57 45.72 10.31
C LEU A 45 0.91 44.31 9.81
N ILE A 46 1.97 43.68 10.34
CA ILE A 46 2.42 42.34 9.92
C ILE A 46 1.37 41.28 10.25
N VAL A 47 0.80 41.31 11.46
CA VAL A 47 -0.22 40.33 11.90
C VAL A 47 -1.55 40.54 11.18
N GLY A 48 -1.89 41.78 10.80
CA GLY A 48 -3.09 42.12 10.05
C GLY A 48 -3.00 41.87 8.54
N ASP A 49 -1.82 41.58 7.98
CA ASP A 49 -1.64 41.34 6.55
C ASP A 49 -2.12 39.93 6.15
N GLU A 50 -3.40 39.84 5.82
CA GLU A 50 -4.05 38.61 5.37
C GLU A 50 -3.41 38.03 4.09
N HIS A 51 -2.88 38.86 3.20
CA HIS A 51 -2.29 38.40 1.95
C HIS A 51 -0.90 37.79 2.18
N LEU A 52 -0.07 38.41 3.04
CA LEU A 52 1.21 37.86 3.50
C LEU A 52 1.03 36.44 4.08
N TRP A 53 0.08 36.27 5.00
CA TRP A 53 -0.12 34.98 5.66
C TRP A 53 -0.84 33.96 4.79
N GLN A 54 -1.76 34.38 3.91
CA GLN A 54 -2.33 33.51 2.88
C GLN A 54 -1.24 32.98 1.95
N ARG A 55 -0.35 33.86 1.48
CA ARG A 55 0.78 33.49 0.62
C ARG A 55 1.70 32.49 1.30
N HIS A 56 2.14 32.74 2.53
CA HIS A 56 3.00 31.80 3.27
C HIS A 56 2.33 30.45 3.54
N LEU A 57 1.03 30.45 3.87
CA LEU A 57 0.27 29.23 4.11
C LEU A 57 0.11 28.39 2.82
N ALA A 58 -0.09 29.05 1.68
CA ALA A 58 -0.17 28.41 0.38
C ALA A 58 1.20 27.92 -0.14
N GLU A 59 2.25 28.75 -0.04
CA GLU A 59 3.61 28.43 -0.49
C GLU A 59 4.23 27.29 0.34
N GLU A 60 4.19 27.39 1.67
CA GLU A 60 4.81 26.38 2.53
C GLU A 60 3.95 25.11 2.64
N LEU A 61 2.64 25.23 2.90
CA LEU A 61 1.78 24.08 3.21
C LEU A 61 0.83 23.65 2.07
N GLY A 62 0.64 24.45 1.02
CA GLY A 62 -0.36 24.17 -0.02
C GLY A 62 -1.80 24.46 0.41
N ILE A 63 -2.01 25.19 1.52
CA ILE A 63 -3.35 25.50 2.05
C ILE A 63 -3.73 26.93 1.66
N SER A 64 -4.81 27.07 0.89
CA SER A 64 -5.33 28.35 0.37
C SER A 64 -6.46 28.97 1.21
N SER A 65 -6.91 28.27 2.25
CA SER A 65 -8.03 28.64 3.13
C SER A 65 -7.58 28.93 4.56
N LYS A 66 -8.42 29.59 5.36
CA LYS A 66 -8.14 29.90 6.77
C LYS A 66 -8.34 28.67 7.68
N GLN A 67 -7.59 27.60 7.47
CA GLN A 67 -7.77 26.34 8.18
C GLN A 67 -6.62 26.05 9.17
N GLY A 68 -6.97 25.70 10.40
CA GLY A 68 -6.03 25.25 11.43
C GLY A 68 -5.55 23.81 11.24
N ALA A 69 -4.55 23.41 12.02
CA ALA A 69 -4.00 22.05 12.04
C ALA A 69 -4.99 20.97 12.54
N ASP A 70 -6.00 21.40 13.28
CA ASP A 70 -7.16 20.61 13.73
C ASP A 70 -8.25 20.47 12.66
N GLY A 71 -8.04 21.07 11.47
CA GLY A 71 -9.01 21.11 10.38
C GLY A 71 -10.11 22.16 10.56
N GLN A 72 -10.13 22.94 11.65
CA GLN A 72 -11.16 23.93 11.91
C GLN A 72 -10.92 25.24 11.15
N SER A 73 -12.00 25.98 10.87
CA SER A 73 -11.92 27.32 10.29
C SER A 73 -11.41 28.34 11.33
N THR A 74 -10.58 29.27 10.89
CA THR A 74 -9.96 30.31 11.73
C THR A 74 -10.30 31.71 11.22
N GLN A 75 -10.23 32.71 12.10
CA GLN A 75 -10.65 34.07 11.76
C GLN A 75 -9.71 34.76 10.76
N THR A 76 -8.41 34.50 10.82
CA THR A 76 -7.36 35.14 10.01
C THR A 76 -6.31 34.12 9.56
N TYR A 77 -5.60 34.42 8.46
CA TYR A 77 -4.52 33.57 7.97
C TYR A 77 -3.33 33.52 8.94
N TRP A 78 -3.08 34.60 9.70
CA TRP A 78 -2.09 34.59 10.78
C TRP A 78 -2.42 33.54 11.85
N VAL A 79 -3.69 33.43 12.26
CA VAL A 79 -4.12 32.43 13.26
C VAL A 79 -4.00 31.01 12.70
N ALA A 80 -4.38 30.77 11.44
CA ALA A 80 -4.12 29.49 10.77
C ALA A 80 -2.62 29.14 10.78
N TYR A 81 -1.79 30.01 10.20
CA TYR A 81 -0.36 29.77 10.02
C TYR A 81 0.38 29.57 11.36
N THR A 82 0.12 30.43 12.35
CA THR A 82 0.72 30.26 13.69
C THR A 82 0.19 29.03 14.43
N GLY A 83 -1.07 28.64 14.21
CA GLY A 83 -1.64 27.38 14.68
C GLY A 83 -0.87 26.16 14.14
N TRP A 84 -0.64 26.11 12.83
CA TRP A 84 0.20 25.08 12.19
C TRP A 84 1.63 25.05 12.73
N ARG A 85 2.28 26.22 12.83
CA ARG A 85 3.65 26.35 13.40
C ARG A 85 3.72 25.87 14.85
N LYS A 86 2.68 26.12 15.66
CA LYS A 86 2.60 25.65 17.05
C LYS A 86 2.35 24.15 17.14
N ALA A 87 1.51 23.60 16.27
CA ALA A 87 1.18 22.17 16.26
C ALA A 87 2.36 21.29 15.81
N PHE A 88 3.10 21.70 14.78
CA PHE A 88 4.14 20.89 14.13
C PHE A 88 5.59 21.40 14.35
N GLY A 89 5.78 22.50 15.08
CA GLY A 89 7.10 22.98 15.49
C GLY A 89 8.06 23.24 14.33
N ARG A 90 9.38 23.17 14.61
CA ARG A 90 10.44 23.29 13.59
C ARG A 90 10.86 21.96 12.99
N GLU A 91 10.70 20.86 13.72
CA GLU A 91 11.19 19.53 13.37
C GLU A 91 10.45 18.91 12.19
N TYR A 92 9.12 19.02 12.16
CA TYR A 92 8.30 18.51 11.06
C TYR A 92 8.21 19.46 9.87
N TRP A 93 8.56 20.74 10.03
CA TRP A 93 8.36 21.78 9.00
C TRP A 93 8.96 21.46 7.62
N PRO A 94 10.18 20.87 7.49
CA PRO A 94 10.74 20.47 6.20
C PRO A 94 9.92 19.41 5.44
N TYR A 95 9.05 18.67 6.15
CA TYR A 95 8.26 17.57 5.62
C TYR A 95 6.76 17.90 5.55
N LEU A 96 6.29 18.84 6.38
CA LEU A 96 4.88 19.11 6.60
C LEU A 96 4.12 19.50 5.33
N GLY A 97 4.63 20.46 4.55
CA GLY A 97 3.94 20.88 3.33
C GLY A 97 3.80 19.78 2.28
N ARG A 98 4.80 18.91 2.17
CA ARG A 98 4.77 17.72 1.31
C ARG A 98 3.70 16.73 1.79
N ALA A 99 3.69 16.44 3.08
CA ALA A 99 2.72 15.54 3.70
C ALA A 99 1.28 16.06 3.62
N VAL A 100 1.07 17.37 3.85
CA VAL A 100 -0.24 18.04 3.72
C VAL A 100 -0.77 17.94 2.29
N ARG A 101 0.06 18.23 1.28
CA ARG A 101 -0.32 18.10 -0.14
C ARG A 101 -0.68 16.66 -0.50
N ALA A 102 0.16 15.69 -0.18
CA ALA A 102 -0.12 14.26 -0.44
C ALA A 102 -1.43 13.78 0.23
N TRP A 103 -1.64 14.11 1.51
CA TRP A 103 -2.90 13.80 2.21
C TRP A 103 -4.11 14.51 1.61
N THR A 104 -3.94 15.73 1.09
CA THR A 104 -5.02 16.50 0.44
C THR A 104 -5.44 15.84 -0.87
N THR A 105 -4.48 15.49 -1.72
CA THR A 105 -4.71 14.74 -2.96
C THR A 105 -5.38 13.39 -2.69
N ILE A 106 -4.86 12.60 -1.74
CA ILE A 106 -5.44 11.29 -1.38
C ILE A 106 -6.88 11.45 -0.86
N LYS A 107 -7.14 12.35 0.09
CA LYS A 107 -8.50 12.56 0.63
C LYS A 107 -9.48 13.08 -0.41
N GLY A 108 -9.05 14.01 -1.28
CA GLY A 108 -9.87 14.51 -2.39
C GLY A 108 -10.25 13.39 -3.36
N TRP A 109 -9.28 12.54 -3.71
CA TRP A 109 -9.53 11.37 -4.56
C TRP A 109 -10.47 10.36 -3.88
N LEU A 110 -10.26 10.03 -2.61
CA LEU A 110 -11.12 9.12 -1.86
C LEU A 110 -12.55 9.67 -1.71
N ALA A 111 -12.72 10.97 -1.43
CA ALA A 111 -14.05 11.58 -1.35
C ALA A 111 -14.87 11.43 -2.64
N ALA A 112 -14.20 11.50 -3.80
CA ALA A 112 -14.82 11.34 -5.11
C ALA A 112 -15.01 9.87 -5.55
N ASN A 113 -14.16 8.95 -5.06
CA ASN A 113 -14.06 7.59 -5.62
C ASN A 113 -14.32 6.44 -4.64
N MET A 114 -13.96 6.57 -3.36
CA MET A 114 -14.04 5.53 -2.33
C MET A 114 -14.35 6.16 -0.95
N PRO A 115 -15.52 6.82 -0.77
CA PRO A 115 -15.87 7.47 0.49
C PRO A 115 -15.92 6.51 1.69
N GLU A 116 -16.17 5.22 1.45
CA GLU A 116 -16.09 4.14 2.44
C GLU A 116 -14.68 3.97 3.01
N ILE A 117 -13.63 4.15 2.19
CA ILE A 117 -12.24 4.13 2.65
C ILE A 117 -11.93 5.44 3.41
N LEU A 118 -12.41 6.58 2.91
CA LEU A 118 -12.24 7.88 3.58
C LEU A 118 -12.80 7.88 5.01
N ALA A 119 -13.97 7.25 5.22
CA ALA A 119 -14.64 7.15 6.51
C ALA A 119 -13.87 6.34 7.58
N THR A 120 -12.90 5.51 7.17
CA THR A 120 -12.06 4.71 8.09
C THR A 120 -10.80 5.44 8.57
N LEU A 121 -10.47 6.61 7.97
CA LEU A 121 -9.30 7.38 8.36
C LEU A 121 -9.47 7.99 9.75
N ARG A 122 -8.46 7.78 10.60
CA ARG A 122 -8.43 8.39 11.93
C ARG A 122 -7.98 9.86 11.87
N PRO A 123 -8.38 10.68 12.86
CA PRO A 123 -7.75 11.98 13.09
C PRO A 123 -6.22 11.86 13.28
N GLY A 124 -5.51 12.98 13.14
CA GLY A 124 -4.06 13.02 13.35
C GLY A 124 -3.65 12.71 14.79
N LEU A 125 -2.57 11.93 14.93
CA LEU A 125 -1.98 11.57 16.22
C LEU A 125 -1.39 12.81 16.93
N SER A 126 -1.60 12.93 18.25
CA SER A 126 -0.95 13.98 19.03
C SER A 126 0.55 13.69 19.26
N GLU A 127 1.33 14.73 19.52
CA GLU A 127 2.76 14.55 19.85
C GLU A 127 2.96 13.73 21.13
N ALA A 128 2.07 13.90 22.11
CA ALA A 128 2.14 13.15 23.37
C ALA A 128 1.91 11.64 23.17
N GLU A 129 0.95 11.26 22.32
CA GLU A 129 0.71 9.86 21.97
C GLU A 129 1.86 9.28 21.15
N ALA A 130 2.45 10.05 20.23
CA ALA A 130 3.62 9.64 19.47
C ALA A 130 4.81 9.36 20.41
N CYS A 131 5.14 10.29 21.32
CA CYS A 131 6.22 10.11 22.30
C CYS A 131 5.97 8.92 23.24
N ALA A 132 4.72 8.63 23.61
CA ALA A 132 4.38 7.45 24.40
C ALA A 132 4.66 6.15 23.62
N ILE A 133 4.29 6.08 22.34
CA ILE A 133 4.55 4.91 21.50
C ILE A 133 6.07 4.75 21.23
N GLU A 134 6.80 5.84 21.01
CA GLU A 134 8.27 5.83 20.89
C GLU A 134 8.95 5.31 22.17
N SER A 135 8.42 5.67 23.33
CA SER A 135 8.89 5.17 24.63
C SER A 135 8.61 3.67 24.82
N GLU A 136 7.47 3.17 24.33
CA GLU A 136 7.15 1.73 24.30
C GLU A 136 8.01 0.95 23.29
N LEU A 137 8.37 1.57 22.15
CA LEU A 137 9.22 0.98 21.11
C LEU A 137 10.71 0.94 21.48
N GLY A 138 11.17 1.87 22.32
CA GLY A 138 12.58 2.06 22.68
C GLY A 138 13.39 2.86 21.66
N PHE A 139 12.75 3.49 20.68
CA PHE A 139 13.40 4.34 19.68
C PHE A 139 12.47 5.46 19.19
N ALA A 140 13.05 6.59 18.77
CA ALA A 140 12.34 7.69 18.14
C ALA A 140 12.08 7.39 16.65
N LEU A 141 10.93 7.83 16.14
CA LEU A 141 10.52 7.67 14.75
C LEU A 141 11.03 8.84 13.89
N PRO A 142 11.30 8.64 12.59
CA PRO A 142 11.75 9.71 11.71
C PRO A 142 10.70 10.81 11.61
N PRO A 143 11.07 12.11 11.65
CA PRO A 143 10.09 13.20 11.56
C PRO A 143 9.20 13.15 10.32
N ALA A 144 9.74 12.67 9.19
CA ALA A 144 9.01 12.45 7.95
C ALA A 144 7.96 11.32 8.03
N LEU A 145 8.13 10.34 8.93
CA LEU A 145 7.12 9.33 9.23
C LEU A 145 6.10 9.85 10.25
N LYS A 146 6.57 10.48 11.34
CA LYS A 146 5.70 11.06 12.37
C LYS A 146 4.72 12.06 11.77
N VAL A 147 5.16 12.94 10.86
CA VAL A 147 4.27 13.95 10.25
C VAL A 147 3.10 13.34 9.46
N LEU A 148 3.26 12.15 8.86
CA LEU A 148 2.16 11.45 8.20
C LEU A 148 1.09 11.02 9.22
N TYR A 149 1.52 10.34 10.29
CA TYR A 149 0.66 9.91 11.40
C TYR A 149 0.01 11.06 12.16
N ARG A 150 0.75 12.16 12.34
CA ARG A 150 0.27 13.38 13.01
C ARG A 150 -0.73 14.18 12.17
N LEU A 151 -0.81 13.93 10.86
CA LEU A 151 -1.90 14.44 10.01
C LEU A 151 -3.10 13.48 10.02
N HIS A 152 -2.87 12.17 9.91
CA HIS A 152 -3.88 11.12 10.04
C HIS A 152 -3.29 9.81 10.59
N ASP A 153 -3.85 9.28 11.68
CA ASP A 153 -3.39 8.05 12.36
C ASP A 153 -3.85 6.76 11.64
N GLY A 154 -3.62 6.66 10.33
CA GLY A 154 -3.97 5.49 9.51
C GLY A 154 -5.47 5.15 9.47
N GLN A 155 -5.79 3.87 9.24
CA GLN A 155 -7.14 3.34 9.14
C GLN A 155 -7.56 2.46 10.32
N SER A 156 -8.77 2.65 10.83
CA SER A 156 -9.42 1.69 11.74
C SER A 156 -10.38 0.79 10.97
N LEU A 157 -10.17 -0.53 10.99
CA LEU A 157 -10.98 -1.53 10.26
C LEU A 157 -11.46 -2.64 11.20
N ALA A 158 -12.70 -3.11 11.00
CA ALA A 158 -13.34 -4.10 11.88
C ALA A 158 -12.58 -5.44 11.97
N HIS A 159 -11.96 -5.87 10.86
CA HIS A 159 -11.10 -7.06 10.83
C HIS A 159 -9.93 -6.97 11.83
N ASP A 160 -9.32 -5.80 11.99
CA ASP A 160 -8.17 -5.63 12.88
C ASP A 160 -8.55 -5.85 14.34
N ASP A 161 -9.72 -5.37 14.75
CA ASP A 161 -10.16 -5.46 16.12
C ASP A 161 -10.53 -6.92 16.47
N ALA A 162 -10.93 -7.74 15.48
CA ALA A 162 -11.01 -9.19 15.61
C ALA A 162 -9.62 -9.85 15.67
N LEU A 163 -8.69 -9.47 14.78
CA LEU A 163 -7.34 -10.01 14.74
C LEU A 163 -6.55 -9.71 16.04
N GLU A 164 -6.61 -8.48 16.54
CA GLU A 164 -6.00 -8.08 17.81
C GLU A 164 -6.59 -8.83 19.00
N ARG A 165 -7.92 -9.04 19.04
CA ARG A 165 -8.55 -9.90 20.05
C ARG A 165 -7.93 -11.30 20.01
N SER A 166 -7.75 -11.90 18.83
CA SER A 166 -7.11 -13.22 18.67
C SER A 166 -5.64 -13.25 19.13
N ILE A 167 -4.86 -12.21 18.83
CA ILE A 167 -3.44 -12.10 19.23
C ILE A 167 -3.33 -12.01 20.76
N ARG A 168 -4.14 -11.15 21.39
CA ARG A 168 -4.17 -11.00 22.86
C ARG A 168 -4.56 -12.32 23.53
N LEU A 169 -5.59 -13.02 23.03
CA LEU A 169 -6.01 -14.32 23.54
C LEU A 169 -4.90 -15.37 23.43
N ARG A 170 -4.19 -15.46 22.29
CA ARG A 170 -3.03 -16.36 22.12
C ARG A 170 -1.92 -16.06 23.14
N ARG A 171 -1.55 -14.78 23.32
CA ARG A 171 -0.52 -14.36 24.28
C ARG A 171 -0.91 -14.67 25.74
N HIS A 172 -2.15 -14.41 26.13
CA HIS A 172 -2.63 -14.71 27.49
C HIS A 172 -2.83 -16.21 27.74
N GLY A 173 -3.28 -16.98 26.75
CA GLY A 173 -3.40 -18.44 26.83
C GLY A 173 -2.04 -19.12 27.00
N ALA A 174 -1.02 -18.69 26.26
CA ALA A 174 0.35 -19.16 26.42
C ALA A 174 0.92 -18.85 27.81
N ALA A 175 0.65 -17.66 28.35
CA ALA A 175 1.06 -17.29 29.72
C ALA A 175 0.36 -18.14 30.79
N ALA A 176 -0.93 -18.46 30.61
CA ALA A 176 -1.66 -19.34 31.51
C ALA A 176 -1.13 -20.79 31.47
N ALA A 177 -0.82 -21.31 30.28
CA ALA A 177 -0.21 -22.63 30.12
C ALA A 177 1.19 -22.71 30.76
N ALA A 178 2.00 -21.66 30.65
CA ALA A 178 3.31 -21.58 31.30
C ALA A 178 3.23 -21.49 32.84
N GLY A 179 2.10 -21.01 33.39
CA GLY A 179 1.84 -21.00 34.84
C GLY A 179 1.19 -22.28 35.39
N GLY A 180 0.77 -23.21 34.53
CA GLY A 180 -0.02 -24.40 34.87
C GLY A 180 0.77 -25.60 35.42
N GLY A 181 1.95 -25.40 36.01
CA GLY A 181 2.81 -26.46 36.55
C GLY A 181 2.39 -26.98 37.93
N GLY A 182 1.11 -27.33 38.12
CA GLY A 182 0.52 -27.71 39.42
C GLY A 182 -0.22 -29.05 39.37
N SER A 183 0.35 -30.05 40.05
CA SER A 183 -0.12 -31.44 40.18
C SER A 183 -1.65 -31.67 40.25
N GLY A 184 -2.17 -32.56 39.40
CA GLY A 184 -3.54 -33.08 39.46
C GLY A 184 -3.68 -34.44 38.76
N SER A 185 -3.55 -35.54 39.50
CA SER A 185 -3.67 -36.90 39.00
C SER A 185 -5.14 -37.33 38.81
N GLY A 186 -5.51 -37.85 37.64
CA GLY A 186 -6.82 -38.46 37.38
C GLY A 186 -6.79 -39.39 36.18
N SER A 187 -7.08 -40.67 36.39
CA SER A 187 -6.96 -41.77 35.41
C SER A 187 -8.27 -42.11 34.70
N GLY A 188 -8.24 -42.45 33.40
CA GLY A 188 -9.37 -43.06 32.70
C GLY A 188 -9.12 -43.38 31.22
N ALA A 189 -9.56 -44.55 30.74
CA ALA A 189 -9.45 -45.04 29.36
C ALA A 189 -10.60 -46.05 29.09
N ALA A 190 -11.01 -46.40 27.86
CA ALA A 190 -10.51 -46.15 26.50
C ALA A 190 -11.73 -45.90 25.55
N ALA A 191 -11.79 -46.08 24.22
CA ALA A 191 -10.90 -46.68 23.21
C ALA A 191 -11.21 -46.23 21.76
N ALA A 192 -10.19 -46.35 20.89
CA ALA A 192 -10.18 -46.77 19.48
C ALA A 192 -11.24 -46.31 18.42
N ALA A 193 -10.65 -45.91 17.27
CA ALA A 193 -11.05 -46.18 15.87
C ALA A 193 -11.96 -45.18 15.10
N GLY A 194 -11.42 -44.66 13.99
CA GLY A 194 -12.19 -43.95 12.95
C GLY A 194 -11.43 -42.85 12.19
N GLY A 195 -10.55 -43.22 11.23
CA GLY A 195 -10.30 -42.36 10.05
C GLY A 195 -11.36 -42.64 8.97
N PRO A 196 -11.52 -41.82 7.91
CA PRO A 196 -10.40 -41.21 7.18
C PRO A 196 -10.59 -39.78 6.62
N THR A 197 -9.51 -39.24 6.03
CA THR A 197 -9.49 -38.26 4.91
C THR A 197 -10.40 -37.02 4.96
N GLY A 198 -9.78 -35.87 5.25
CA GLY A 198 -10.26 -34.53 4.85
C GLY A 198 -9.05 -33.69 4.41
N GLY A 199 -9.22 -32.85 3.38
CA GLY A 199 -8.16 -31.93 2.94
C GLY A 199 -7.84 -30.92 4.04
N LEU A 200 -6.58 -30.48 4.13
CA LEU A 200 -6.18 -29.47 5.11
C LEU A 200 -6.80 -28.13 4.73
N GLU A 201 -7.77 -27.70 5.53
CA GLU A 201 -8.32 -26.36 5.49
C GLU A 201 -7.19 -25.34 5.77
N GLU A 202 -7.18 -24.23 5.02
CA GLU A 202 -6.40 -23.06 5.44
C GLU A 202 -6.87 -22.66 6.84
N GLU A 203 -5.95 -22.28 7.72
CA GLU A 203 -6.26 -21.96 9.12
C GLU A 203 -7.02 -20.63 9.22
N HIS A 204 -8.29 -20.67 8.86
CA HIS A 204 -9.24 -19.59 8.94
C HIS A 204 -9.24 -19.09 10.39
N VAL A 205 -8.79 -17.85 10.60
CA VAL A 205 -8.91 -17.18 11.89
C VAL A 205 -10.39 -17.26 12.28
N PRO A 206 -10.77 -17.99 13.35
CA PRO A 206 -12.17 -18.24 13.61
C PRO A 206 -12.86 -16.91 13.90
N LEU A 207 -13.92 -16.62 13.13
CA LEU A 207 -14.75 -15.42 13.24
C LEU A 207 -15.59 -15.47 14.53
N GLY A 208 -14.90 -15.38 15.67
CA GLY A 208 -15.42 -15.70 16.98
C GLY A 208 -16.41 -14.65 17.52
N GLY A 209 -17.63 -15.09 17.78
CA GLY A 209 -18.57 -14.42 18.69
C GLY A 209 -19.44 -13.30 18.11
N GLY A 210 -19.31 -12.98 16.82
CA GLY A 210 -20.15 -12.00 16.14
C GLY A 210 -21.39 -12.61 15.46
N GLY A 211 -22.48 -11.84 15.36
CA GLY A 211 -23.62 -12.19 14.51
C GLY A 211 -23.30 -12.02 13.01
N PRO A 212 -24.15 -12.50 12.09
CA PRO A 212 -23.86 -12.49 10.64
C PRO A 212 -23.43 -11.12 10.09
N VAL A 213 -24.11 -10.05 10.53
CA VAL A 213 -23.81 -8.66 10.12
C VAL A 213 -22.41 -8.20 10.57
N GLU A 214 -21.92 -8.67 11.72
CA GLU A 214 -20.56 -8.35 12.18
C GLU A 214 -19.52 -9.10 11.34
N GLN A 215 -19.81 -10.34 10.94
CA GLN A 215 -18.95 -11.13 10.05
C GLN A 215 -18.86 -10.49 8.66
N ASP A 216 -19.99 -10.11 8.05
CA ASP A 216 -20.03 -9.40 6.77
C ASP A 216 -19.22 -8.09 6.81
N ALA A 217 -19.33 -7.32 7.90
CA ALA A 217 -18.58 -6.08 8.08
C ALA A 217 -17.07 -6.31 8.26
N GLN A 218 -16.67 -7.33 9.03
CA GLN A 218 -15.26 -7.73 9.16
C GLN A 218 -14.68 -8.14 7.81
N VAL A 219 -15.41 -8.99 7.07
CA VAL A 219 -15.04 -9.48 5.74
C VAL A 219 -14.93 -8.35 4.72
N ALA A 220 -15.91 -7.44 4.64
CA ALA A 220 -15.85 -6.28 3.76
C ALA A 220 -14.66 -5.36 4.08
N SER A 221 -14.33 -5.19 5.36
CA SER A 221 -13.23 -4.32 5.79
C SER A 221 -11.83 -4.82 5.36
N ILE A 222 -11.64 -6.10 5.07
CA ILE A 222 -10.39 -6.65 4.50
C ILE A 222 -10.01 -5.93 3.20
N PHE A 223 -11.01 -5.50 2.42
CA PHE A 223 -10.83 -4.92 1.08
C PHE A 223 -10.82 -3.38 1.08
N GLN A 224 -10.99 -2.75 2.24
CA GLN A 224 -11.04 -1.28 2.39
C GLN A 224 -9.64 -0.65 2.58
N GLY A 225 -8.58 -1.24 2.02
CA GLY A 225 -7.22 -0.74 2.22
C GLY A 225 -6.93 0.60 1.52
N LEU A 226 -6.43 1.57 2.30
CA LEU A 226 -6.06 2.92 1.86
C LEU A 226 -5.12 2.94 0.64
N PHE A 227 -4.25 1.95 0.52
CA PHE A 227 -3.25 1.84 -0.54
C PHE A 227 -3.63 0.86 -1.64
N GLY A 228 -4.85 0.33 -1.62
CA GLY A 228 -5.35 -0.55 -2.66
C GLY A 228 -4.68 -1.90 -2.73
N GLY A 229 -4.87 -2.58 -3.85
CA GLY A 229 -4.52 -3.97 -3.97
C GLY A 229 -4.69 -4.61 -5.34
N TYR A 230 -4.55 -5.93 -5.33
CA TYR A 230 -4.88 -6.85 -6.40
C TYR A 230 -5.33 -8.20 -5.82
N VAL A 231 -6.14 -8.92 -6.59
CA VAL A 231 -6.52 -10.30 -6.29
C VAL A 231 -6.25 -11.12 -7.53
N VAL A 232 -5.53 -12.24 -7.37
CA VAL A 232 -5.25 -13.22 -8.41
C VAL A 232 -5.23 -14.61 -7.80
N TYR A 233 -6.18 -15.46 -8.19
CA TYR A 233 -6.38 -16.79 -7.59
C TYR A 233 -6.53 -16.71 -6.05
N ASP A 234 -5.75 -17.49 -5.32
CA ASP A 234 -5.58 -17.49 -3.87
C ASP A 234 -4.86 -16.22 -3.33
N HIS A 235 -4.06 -15.55 -4.17
CA HIS A 235 -3.26 -14.39 -3.75
C HIS A 235 -4.09 -13.10 -3.64
N GLN A 236 -4.53 -12.79 -2.42
CA GLN A 236 -5.34 -11.61 -2.08
C GLN A 236 -4.53 -10.56 -1.31
N VAL A 237 -4.21 -9.44 -1.96
CA VAL A 237 -3.40 -8.37 -1.36
C VAL A 237 -4.14 -7.05 -1.41
N VAL A 238 -4.47 -6.53 -0.23
CA VAL A 238 -5.01 -5.19 -0.04
C VAL A 238 -4.23 -4.52 1.09
N SER A 239 -3.50 -3.46 0.76
CA SER A 239 -2.54 -2.78 1.65
C SER A 239 -3.05 -1.44 2.14
N ARG A 240 -2.53 -0.98 3.28
CA ARG A 240 -2.92 0.27 3.94
C ARG A 240 -1.92 0.73 4.98
N MET A 241 -2.13 1.93 5.52
CA MET A 241 -1.45 2.45 6.71
C MET A 241 -2.25 2.09 7.98
N PRO A 242 -1.77 1.17 8.84
CA PRO A 242 -2.40 0.91 10.14
C PRO A 242 -2.11 2.06 11.12
N PRO A 243 -2.92 2.26 12.17
CA PRO A 243 -2.68 3.26 13.21
C PRO A 243 -1.36 3.00 13.94
N LEU A 244 -0.68 4.05 14.44
CA LEU A 244 0.71 3.90 14.91
C LEU A 244 0.84 2.92 16.08
N ARG A 245 -0.14 2.93 16.99
CA ARG A 245 -0.18 1.98 18.12
C ARG A 245 -0.39 0.53 17.66
N ARG A 246 -1.11 0.32 16.55
CA ARG A 246 -1.29 -1.00 15.92
C ARG A 246 -0.01 -1.44 15.21
N ALA A 247 0.66 -0.54 14.48
CA ALA A 247 1.97 -0.80 13.90
C ALA A 247 3.01 -1.21 14.96
N ALA A 248 3.05 -0.51 16.11
CA ALA A 248 3.93 -0.84 17.22
C ALA A 248 3.62 -2.21 17.85
N LEU A 249 2.34 -2.54 18.03
CA LEU A 249 1.92 -3.89 18.47
C LEU A 249 2.35 -4.96 17.47
N TRP A 250 2.07 -4.74 16.18
CA TRP A 250 2.34 -5.69 15.10
C TRP A 250 3.84 -5.89 14.82
N ARG A 251 4.68 -4.88 15.06
CA ARG A 251 6.14 -5.04 15.09
C ARG A 251 6.55 -6.20 16.01
N SER A 252 5.96 -6.32 17.19
CA SER A 252 6.31 -7.41 18.13
C SER A 252 5.87 -8.80 17.64
N GLU A 253 4.81 -8.89 16.82
CA GLU A 253 4.44 -10.13 16.12
C GLU A 253 5.39 -10.43 14.95
N LEU A 254 5.86 -9.43 14.18
CA LEU A 254 6.83 -9.64 13.09
C LEU A 254 8.20 -10.10 13.60
N VAL A 255 8.63 -9.60 14.77
CA VAL A 255 9.88 -10.00 15.43
C VAL A 255 9.73 -11.35 16.12
N GLY A 256 8.68 -11.55 16.92
CA GLY A 256 8.48 -12.78 17.70
C GLY A 256 7.99 -13.98 16.87
N GLY A 257 7.15 -13.71 15.88
CA GLY A 257 6.51 -14.71 15.02
C GLY A 257 7.42 -15.31 13.94
N MET A 258 8.70 -14.93 13.85
CA MET A 258 9.63 -15.45 12.83
C MET A 258 9.71 -16.98 12.80
N ALA A 259 9.62 -17.66 13.94
CA ALA A 259 9.63 -19.12 14.02
C ALA A 259 8.36 -19.76 13.45
N GLU A 260 7.19 -19.21 13.82
CA GLU A 260 5.88 -19.69 13.37
C GLU A 260 5.64 -19.38 11.89
N ASN A 261 6.01 -18.18 11.43
CA ASN A 261 5.92 -17.82 10.02
C ASN A 261 6.87 -18.69 9.16
N SER A 262 8.09 -18.97 9.65
CA SER A 262 8.99 -19.94 8.98
C SER A 262 8.36 -21.32 8.84
N ARG A 263 7.66 -21.80 9.88
CA ARG A 263 6.93 -23.07 9.87
C ARG A 263 5.78 -23.07 8.86
N ARG A 264 4.92 -22.05 8.88
CA ARG A 264 3.80 -21.88 7.93
C ARG A 264 4.27 -21.81 6.48
N ILE A 265 5.41 -21.17 6.22
CA ILE A 265 6.05 -21.14 4.89
C ILE A 265 6.56 -22.54 4.49
N GLN A 266 7.15 -23.29 5.42
CA GLN A 266 7.57 -24.68 5.18
C GLN A 266 6.38 -25.61 4.91
N GLU A 267 5.26 -25.43 5.62
CA GLU A 267 4.02 -26.19 5.43
C GLU A 267 3.38 -25.87 4.07
N ARG A 268 3.23 -24.59 3.69
CA ARG A 268 2.76 -24.18 2.35
C ARG A 268 3.65 -24.72 1.21
N LEU A 269 4.97 -24.67 1.36
CA LEU A 269 5.92 -25.28 0.41
C LEU A 269 5.88 -26.81 0.37
N GLY A 270 5.33 -27.47 1.40
CA GLY A 270 5.08 -28.91 1.42
C GLY A 270 3.75 -29.31 0.77
N GLN A 271 2.76 -28.42 0.78
CA GLN A 271 1.41 -28.66 0.26
C GLN A 271 1.28 -28.48 -1.26
N THR A 272 2.27 -27.90 -1.96
CA THR A 272 2.32 -27.84 -3.43
C THR A 272 2.64 -29.21 -4.05
N GLY A 273 1.70 -30.15 -3.90
CA GLY A 273 1.85 -31.56 -4.26
C GLY A 273 2.16 -31.79 -5.74
N GLY A 274 3.21 -32.57 -6.01
CA GLY A 274 3.48 -33.09 -7.35
C GLY A 274 4.96 -33.33 -7.70
N ARG A 275 5.92 -32.72 -6.99
CA ARG A 275 7.37 -32.87 -7.29
C ARG A 275 8.27 -32.87 -6.04
N GLU A 276 8.00 -33.74 -5.07
CA GLU A 276 8.77 -33.87 -3.81
C GLU A 276 10.30 -33.83 -3.99
N ALA A 277 10.86 -34.58 -4.95
CA ALA A 277 12.30 -34.62 -5.21
C ALA A 277 12.88 -33.29 -5.75
N ALA A 278 12.06 -32.44 -6.39
CA ALA A 278 12.50 -31.12 -6.83
C ALA A 278 12.43 -30.10 -5.69
N ASP A 279 11.45 -30.23 -4.79
CA ASP A 279 11.26 -29.30 -3.68
C ASP A 279 12.17 -29.64 -2.50
N GLN A 280 12.54 -30.91 -2.30
CA GLN A 280 13.69 -31.30 -1.46
C GLN A 280 15.02 -30.73 -2.00
N ARG A 281 15.26 -30.80 -3.31
CA ARG A 281 16.47 -30.19 -3.92
C ARG A 281 16.47 -28.68 -3.81
N TRP A 282 15.32 -28.02 -3.95
CA TRP A 282 15.21 -26.58 -3.68
C TRP A 282 15.44 -26.27 -2.20
N ARG A 283 14.92 -27.06 -1.26
CA ARG A 283 15.18 -26.88 0.19
C ARG A 283 16.67 -26.94 0.52
N VAL A 284 17.38 -27.96 0.02
CA VAL A 284 18.83 -28.09 0.19
C VAL A 284 19.59 -26.94 -0.52
N GLU A 285 19.08 -26.44 -1.64
CA GLU A 285 19.65 -25.28 -2.35
C GLU A 285 19.35 -23.94 -1.67
N CYS A 286 18.23 -23.77 -0.95
CA CYS A 286 18.00 -22.65 -0.02
C CYS A 286 19.07 -22.69 1.07
N GLU A 287 19.16 -23.83 1.78
CA GLU A 287 20.07 -24.03 2.89
C GLU A 287 21.53 -23.83 2.47
N ARG A 288 21.92 -24.35 1.29
CA ARG A 288 23.23 -24.12 0.68
C ARG A 288 23.48 -22.65 0.34
N ARG A 289 22.52 -21.95 -0.27
CA ARG A 289 22.67 -20.51 -0.60
C ARG A 289 22.71 -19.63 0.64
N GLU A 290 21.96 -19.97 1.68
CA GLU A 290 22.01 -19.31 2.99
C GLU A 290 23.35 -19.57 3.69
N GLU A 291 23.87 -20.79 3.61
CA GLU A 291 25.20 -21.12 4.15
C GLU A 291 26.32 -20.46 3.34
N GLU A 292 26.18 -20.32 2.02
CA GLU A 292 27.11 -19.60 1.15
C GLU A 292 27.09 -18.09 1.39
N ALA A 293 25.91 -17.48 1.55
CA ALA A 293 25.80 -16.07 1.97
C ALA A 293 26.48 -15.84 3.32
N ARG A 294 26.26 -16.76 4.28
CA ARG A 294 26.89 -16.76 5.62
C ARG A 294 28.41 -16.93 5.55
N ARG A 295 28.92 -17.81 4.66
CA ARG A 295 30.37 -18.01 4.43
C ARG A 295 31.01 -16.85 3.65
N ALA A 296 30.25 -16.18 2.79
CA ALA A 296 30.71 -15.03 2.00
C ALA A 296 30.70 -13.69 2.76
N GLY A 297 30.17 -13.67 4.00
CA GLY A 297 30.02 -12.43 4.77
C GLY A 297 29.00 -11.45 4.19
N LEU A 298 28.05 -11.93 3.38
CA LEU A 298 27.00 -11.12 2.75
C LEU A 298 25.91 -10.76 3.75
N GLU A 299 26.21 -9.76 4.59
CA GLU A 299 25.38 -9.05 5.58
C GLU A 299 24.62 -9.90 6.63
N PRO A 300 24.40 -9.37 7.85
CA PRO A 300 23.55 -10.02 8.84
C PRO A 300 22.10 -10.15 8.35
N ARG A 301 21.32 -11.05 8.99
CA ARG A 301 19.86 -10.90 8.99
C ARG A 301 19.53 -9.47 9.41
N ALA A 302 18.85 -8.72 8.55
CA ALA A 302 18.55 -7.31 8.84
C ALA A 302 17.82 -7.21 10.18
N SER A 303 18.40 -6.47 11.12
CA SER A 303 17.82 -6.26 12.44
C SER A 303 16.47 -5.56 12.28
N LEU A 304 15.40 -6.22 12.71
CA LEU A 304 14.06 -5.63 12.79
C LEU A 304 13.93 -4.68 13.99
N ASP A 305 14.99 -4.50 14.79
CA ASP A 305 14.93 -3.87 16.11
C ASP A 305 14.54 -2.39 16.03
N HIS A 306 14.74 -1.74 14.89
CA HIS A 306 14.39 -0.35 14.61
C HIS A 306 13.40 -0.21 13.44
N LEU A 307 12.80 -1.31 12.99
CA LEU A 307 11.81 -1.31 11.91
C LEU A 307 10.39 -1.28 12.46
N ILE A 308 9.49 -0.55 11.80
CA ILE A 308 8.07 -0.45 12.13
C ILE A 308 7.19 -0.65 10.89
N PRO A 309 6.07 -1.39 10.96
CA PRO A 309 5.10 -1.45 9.87
C PRO A 309 4.59 -0.05 9.51
N PHE A 310 4.91 0.41 8.29
CA PHE A 310 4.31 1.60 7.70
C PHE A 310 3.08 1.24 6.88
N SER A 311 3.15 0.12 6.17
CA SER A 311 2.00 -0.45 5.49
C SER A 311 1.98 -1.97 5.57
N CYS A 312 0.79 -2.56 5.57
CA CYS A 312 0.64 -4.01 5.51
C CYS A 312 -0.71 -4.44 4.91
N SER A 313 -0.77 -5.71 4.52
CA SER A 313 -2.00 -6.48 4.33
C SER A 313 -2.77 -6.66 5.65
N TYR A 314 -3.97 -7.23 5.57
CA TYR A 314 -4.81 -7.55 6.72
C TYR A 314 -4.20 -8.64 7.64
N ASN A 315 -3.42 -9.57 7.10
CA ASN A 315 -2.94 -10.78 7.79
C ASN A 315 -1.48 -10.75 8.25
N LEU A 316 -0.69 -9.70 7.95
CA LEU A 316 0.76 -9.62 8.23
C LEU A 316 1.64 -10.76 7.64
N GLU A 317 1.12 -11.54 6.70
CA GLU A 317 1.87 -12.60 6.02
C GLU A 317 2.17 -12.27 4.56
N GLU A 318 1.39 -11.36 3.95
CA GLU A 318 1.56 -10.92 2.57
C GLU A 318 2.43 -9.64 2.47
N LYS A 319 1.98 -8.64 1.70
CA LYS A 319 2.70 -7.39 1.46
C LYS A 319 2.82 -6.56 2.73
N ILE A 320 4.05 -6.39 3.23
CA ILE A 320 4.38 -5.51 4.36
C ILE A 320 5.49 -4.56 3.95
N PHE A 321 5.25 -3.25 4.09
CA PHE A 321 6.27 -2.22 4.04
C PHE A 321 6.66 -1.80 5.46
N VAL A 322 7.94 -1.90 5.77
CA VAL A 322 8.54 -1.47 7.03
C VAL A 322 9.34 -0.18 6.81
N ALA A 323 9.09 0.81 7.68
CA ALA A 323 9.91 2.01 7.79
C ALA A 323 11.05 1.75 8.77
N ASP A 324 12.23 2.24 8.41
CA ASP A 324 13.45 2.18 9.23
C ASP A 324 13.57 3.47 10.06
N ALA A 325 13.60 3.33 11.38
CA ALA A 325 13.66 4.48 12.29
C ALA A 325 15.05 5.15 12.37
N VAL A 326 16.11 4.46 11.97
CA VAL A 326 17.50 4.94 12.01
C VAL A 326 17.87 5.61 10.68
N SER A 327 17.65 4.94 9.54
CA SER A 327 17.96 5.49 8.23
C SER A 327 16.85 6.39 7.69
N GLY A 328 15.61 6.24 8.17
CA GLY A 328 14.42 6.88 7.59
C GLY A 328 14.00 6.31 6.24
N GLY A 329 14.58 5.18 5.83
CA GLY A 329 14.23 4.45 4.62
C GLY A 329 12.89 3.72 4.72
N LEU A 330 12.44 3.18 3.57
CA LEU A 330 11.29 2.29 3.48
C LEU A 330 11.68 1.05 2.68
N ALA A 331 11.37 -0.12 3.21
CA ALA A 331 11.58 -1.41 2.55
C ALA A 331 10.31 -2.24 2.57
N LEU A 332 10.07 -3.02 1.52
CA LEU A 332 9.18 -4.16 1.58
C LEU A 332 9.88 -5.28 2.34
N ALA A 333 9.25 -5.82 3.38
CA ALA A 333 9.67 -7.01 4.08
C ALA A 333 8.98 -8.24 3.47
N LYS A 334 9.75 -9.12 2.81
CA LYS A 334 9.28 -10.44 2.36
C LYS A 334 9.68 -11.50 3.40
N PRO A 335 8.76 -12.32 3.91
CA PRO A 335 9.12 -13.35 4.88
C PRO A 335 9.91 -14.48 4.19
N ARG A 336 10.87 -15.06 4.91
CA ARG A 336 11.68 -16.22 4.47
C ARG A 336 11.91 -17.17 5.64
N VAL A 337 12.35 -18.39 5.34
CA VAL A 337 12.77 -19.35 6.35
C VAL A 337 13.87 -18.71 7.22
N GLY A 338 13.61 -18.57 8.51
CA GLY A 338 14.53 -17.97 9.48
C GLY A 338 14.67 -16.44 9.44
N GLY A 339 13.84 -15.68 8.72
CA GLY A 339 13.93 -14.22 8.77
C GLY A 339 13.15 -13.48 7.68
N TRP A 340 13.68 -12.33 7.26
CA TRP A 340 13.06 -11.43 6.29
C TRP A 340 14.07 -11.01 5.21
N ASP A 341 13.59 -10.92 3.96
CA ASP A 341 14.28 -10.34 2.80
C ASP A 341 13.73 -8.92 2.60
N LEU A 342 14.56 -7.92 2.90
CA LEU A 342 14.19 -6.51 2.80
C LEU A 342 14.56 -5.95 1.43
N ARG A 343 13.57 -5.44 0.70
CA ARG A 343 13.76 -4.81 -0.61
C ARG A 343 13.39 -3.34 -0.56
N GLN A 344 14.25 -2.48 -1.09
CA GLN A 344 14.03 -1.04 -1.07
C GLN A 344 12.73 -0.64 -1.79
N ALA A 345 11.85 0.08 -1.11
CA ALA A 345 10.53 0.46 -1.64
C ALA A 345 10.57 1.78 -2.44
N VAL A 346 11.58 2.64 -2.20
CA VAL A 346 11.69 3.97 -2.79
C VAL A 346 13.12 4.30 -3.23
N PRO A 347 13.34 5.01 -4.36
CA PRO A 347 14.67 5.41 -4.82
C PRO A 347 15.42 6.29 -3.83
N GLY A 348 16.72 6.50 -3.99
CA GLY A 348 17.50 7.46 -3.19
C GLY A 348 17.78 6.95 -1.77
N ALA A 349 18.65 5.93 -1.67
CA ALA A 349 19.14 5.41 -0.41
C ALA A 349 19.78 6.52 0.45
N GLY A 350 19.55 6.48 1.77
CA GLY A 350 20.05 7.48 2.71
C GLY A 350 19.18 8.74 2.88
N SER A 351 18.07 8.88 2.13
CA SER A 351 17.09 9.94 2.42
C SER A 351 16.25 9.55 3.65
N ARG A 352 16.17 10.44 4.65
CA ARG A 352 15.50 10.16 5.94
C ARG A 352 13.97 10.30 5.89
N ASP A 353 13.39 10.17 4.70
CA ASP A 353 11.99 10.50 4.39
C ASP A 353 11.34 9.49 3.43
N GLY A 354 11.84 8.26 3.40
CA GLY A 354 11.35 7.19 2.53
C GLY A 354 9.83 6.97 2.57
N PRO A 355 9.20 6.87 3.76
CA PRO A 355 7.74 6.73 3.87
C PRO A 355 6.96 7.90 3.25
N LEU A 356 7.43 9.15 3.42
CA LEU A 356 6.81 10.33 2.82
C LEU A 356 6.91 10.29 1.29
N ARG A 357 8.06 9.90 0.75
CA ARG A 357 8.28 9.82 -0.71
C ARG A 357 7.48 8.71 -1.36
N TRP A 358 7.27 7.59 -0.66
CA TRP A 358 6.33 6.55 -1.06
C TRP A 358 4.90 7.11 -1.13
N PHE A 359 4.50 7.85 -0.09
CA PHE A 359 3.16 8.43 0.07
C PHE A 359 2.86 9.52 -0.97
N GLU A 360 3.85 10.35 -1.33
CA GLU A 360 3.77 11.32 -2.43
C GLU A 360 3.58 10.65 -3.80
N GLU A 361 4.33 9.59 -4.10
CA GLU A 361 4.17 8.84 -5.35
C GLU A 361 2.82 8.12 -5.42
N TYR A 362 2.33 7.58 -4.30
CA TYR A 362 0.97 7.02 -4.22
C TYR A 362 -0.10 8.08 -4.51
N ALA A 363 -0.01 9.26 -3.88
CA ALA A 363 -0.91 10.39 -4.14
C ALA A 363 -0.89 10.81 -5.63
N ARG A 364 0.31 10.92 -6.23
CA ARG A 364 0.49 11.26 -7.65
C ARG A 364 -0.13 10.21 -8.58
N ARG A 365 -0.05 8.92 -8.25
CA ARG A 365 -0.64 7.83 -9.06
C ARG A 365 -2.17 7.78 -8.98
N LEU A 366 -2.77 8.16 -7.84
CA LEU A 366 -4.22 8.38 -7.76
C LEU A 366 -4.65 9.56 -8.63
N GLU A 367 -3.98 10.70 -8.49
CA GLU A 367 -4.29 11.95 -9.19
C GLU A 367 -4.14 11.83 -10.71
N SER A 368 -3.07 11.19 -11.19
CA SER A 368 -2.84 10.97 -12.63
C SER A 368 -3.71 9.85 -13.22
N GLY A 369 -4.64 9.28 -12.45
CA GLY A 369 -5.47 8.14 -12.87
C GLY A 369 -4.68 6.88 -13.22
N TYR A 370 -3.43 6.74 -12.74
CA TYR A 370 -2.60 5.55 -12.92
C TYR A 370 -3.16 4.37 -12.12
N TYR A 371 -3.55 4.64 -10.87
CA TYR A 371 -4.42 3.79 -10.07
C TYR A 371 -5.86 4.28 -10.19
N GLN A 372 -6.81 3.34 -10.26
CA GLN A 372 -8.23 3.63 -10.37
C GLN A 372 -9.02 2.61 -9.57
N VAL A 373 -10.29 2.91 -9.31
CA VAL A 373 -11.20 1.91 -8.76
C VAL A 373 -11.40 0.77 -9.76
N GLY A 374 -11.27 -0.45 -9.26
CA GLY A 374 -11.60 -1.68 -9.97
C GLY A 374 -12.55 -2.55 -9.14
N LYS A 375 -13.05 -3.61 -9.76
CA LYS A 375 -13.67 -4.72 -9.02
C LYS A 375 -12.57 -5.75 -8.72
N PRO A 376 -12.45 -6.27 -7.50
CA PRO A 376 -11.52 -7.37 -7.23
C PRO A 376 -11.99 -8.62 -7.97
N TRP A 377 -11.05 -9.44 -8.42
CA TRP A 377 -11.35 -10.72 -9.04
C TRP A 377 -11.54 -11.79 -7.97
N VAL A 378 -12.77 -11.93 -7.49
CA VAL A 378 -13.14 -12.95 -6.49
C VAL A 378 -14.18 -13.88 -7.11
N LEU A 379 -14.13 -15.17 -6.74
CA LEU A 379 -15.18 -16.12 -7.13
C LEU A 379 -16.54 -15.63 -6.56
N PRO A 380 -17.64 -15.62 -7.36
CA PRO A 380 -18.92 -15.06 -6.93
C PRO A 380 -19.50 -15.67 -5.65
N GLU A 381 -19.16 -16.93 -5.38
CA GLU A 381 -19.60 -17.69 -4.20
C GLU A 381 -18.87 -17.30 -2.91
N GLN A 382 -17.68 -16.70 -3.02
CA GLN A 382 -16.85 -16.44 -1.85
C GLN A 382 -17.16 -15.10 -1.18
N LEU A 383 -17.39 -14.01 -1.92
CA LEU A 383 -17.51 -12.66 -1.34
C LEU A 383 -18.48 -11.73 -2.10
N SER A 384 -19.78 -12.03 -2.04
CA SER A 384 -20.86 -11.22 -2.67
C SER A 384 -20.97 -9.77 -2.14
N VAL A 385 -20.37 -9.48 -0.98
CA VAL A 385 -20.37 -8.16 -0.33
C VAL A 385 -19.32 -7.18 -0.87
N ILE A 386 -18.30 -7.63 -1.62
CA ILE A 386 -17.22 -6.73 -2.07
C ILE A 386 -17.54 -6.16 -3.44
N THR A 387 -17.72 -4.84 -3.50
CA THR A 387 -18.10 -4.17 -4.74
C THR A 387 -16.92 -3.55 -5.48
N ARG A 388 -15.92 -3.00 -4.77
CA ARG A 388 -14.86 -2.14 -5.30
C ARG A 388 -13.56 -2.23 -4.48
N ILE A 389 -12.41 -2.07 -5.14
CA ILE A 389 -11.09 -1.82 -4.53
C ILE A 389 -10.34 -0.72 -5.29
N ILE A 390 -9.35 -0.08 -4.67
CA ILE A 390 -8.34 0.69 -5.42
C ILE A 390 -7.42 -0.32 -6.09
N SER A 391 -7.43 -0.37 -7.43
CA SER A 391 -6.67 -1.35 -8.19
C SER A 391 -5.25 -0.84 -8.47
N LEU A 392 -4.25 -1.64 -8.09
CA LEU A 392 -2.83 -1.36 -8.35
C LEU A 392 -2.38 -1.73 -9.78
N PHE A 393 -3.26 -2.35 -10.59
CA PHE A 393 -2.98 -2.59 -12.00
C PHE A 393 -3.00 -1.26 -12.78
N PRO A 394 -1.88 -0.85 -13.43
CA PRO A 394 -1.79 0.43 -14.12
C PRO A 394 -2.89 0.64 -15.17
N ARG A 395 -3.36 1.88 -15.30
CA ARG A 395 -4.39 2.30 -16.27
C ARG A 395 -3.89 3.29 -17.34
N THR A 396 -2.61 3.66 -17.31
CA THR A 396 -2.03 4.68 -18.20
C THR A 396 -0.77 4.16 -18.91
N PRO A 397 -0.55 4.52 -20.19
CA PRO A 397 0.70 4.21 -20.88
C PRO A 397 1.91 4.88 -20.23
N PRO A 398 3.13 4.32 -20.35
CA PRO A 398 3.45 3.04 -21.01
C PRO A 398 3.22 1.80 -20.12
N ALA A 399 2.83 1.96 -18.85
CA ALA A 399 2.64 0.86 -17.91
C ALA A 399 1.38 0.01 -18.18
N MET A 400 0.44 0.56 -18.96
CA MET A 400 -0.64 -0.17 -19.63
C MET A 400 -0.39 -0.15 -21.14
N ALA A 401 -0.28 -1.33 -21.74
CA ALA A 401 -0.22 -1.51 -23.18
C ALA A 401 -1.64 -1.66 -23.76
N GLU A 402 -1.87 -1.19 -25.00
CA GLU A 402 -3.16 -1.27 -25.70
C GLU A 402 -2.97 -1.73 -27.15
N ALA A 403 -3.87 -2.59 -27.63
CA ALA A 403 -4.06 -2.88 -29.06
C ALA A 403 -5.57 -2.87 -29.39
N VAL A 404 -5.90 -2.56 -30.64
CA VAL A 404 -7.28 -2.62 -31.15
C VAL A 404 -7.29 -3.43 -32.45
N THR A 405 -8.08 -4.50 -32.51
CA THR A 405 -8.26 -5.33 -33.71
C THR A 405 -9.74 -5.47 -34.01
N ARG A 406 -10.19 -5.02 -35.20
CA ARG A 406 -11.62 -5.05 -35.62
C ARG A 406 -12.59 -4.43 -34.59
N GLY A 407 -12.16 -3.37 -33.91
CA GLY A 407 -12.92 -2.71 -32.85
C GLY A 407 -12.87 -3.40 -31.47
N VAL A 408 -12.32 -4.62 -31.37
CA VAL A 408 -12.02 -5.22 -30.06
C VAL A 408 -10.73 -4.58 -29.53
N ARG A 409 -10.86 -3.80 -28.45
CA ARG A 409 -9.74 -3.21 -27.71
C ARG A 409 -9.31 -4.15 -26.60
N VAL A 410 -8.02 -4.47 -26.59
CA VAL A 410 -7.34 -5.23 -25.53
C VAL A 410 -6.35 -4.30 -24.83
N ARG A 411 -6.49 -4.15 -23.51
CA ARG A 411 -5.49 -3.48 -22.66
C ARG A 411 -4.87 -4.49 -21.71
N ALA A 412 -3.55 -4.44 -21.57
CA ALA A 412 -2.79 -5.28 -20.66
C ALA A 412 -1.97 -4.41 -19.71
N SER A 413 -2.02 -4.71 -18.40
CA SER A 413 -1.11 -4.14 -17.43
C SER A 413 -0.69 -5.18 -16.39
N VAL A 414 0.48 -4.98 -15.80
CA VAL A 414 1.19 -5.98 -15.00
C VAL A 414 1.75 -5.35 -13.73
N VAL A 415 1.80 -6.14 -12.66
CA VAL A 415 2.45 -5.80 -11.39
C VAL A 415 3.36 -6.96 -10.99
N TYR A 416 4.55 -6.61 -10.50
CA TYR A 416 5.40 -7.57 -9.81
C TYR A 416 4.83 -7.85 -8.42
N VAL A 417 4.78 -9.13 -8.03
CA VAL A 417 4.21 -9.61 -6.77
C VAL A 417 5.35 -10.10 -5.87
N PRO A 418 6.08 -9.18 -5.22
CA PRO A 418 7.30 -9.49 -4.48
C PRO A 418 7.06 -10.34 -3.23
N GLU A 419 5.91 -10.20 -2.56
CA GLU A 419 5.57 -10.92 -1.33
C GLU A 419 5.36 -12.42 -1.57
N ALA A 420 4.76 -12.81 -2.69
CA ALA A 420 4.34 -14.18 -2.96
C ALA A 420 5.49 -15.20 -2.88
N VAL A 421 5.25 -16.33 -2.19
CA VAL A 421 6.20 -17.44 -2.06
C VAL A 421 6.17 -18.30 -3.33
N ALA A 422 6.76 -17.75 -4.40
CA ALA A 422 6.85 -18.42 -5.68
C ALA A 422 7.75 -19.70 -5.63
N PRO A 423 7.34 -20.82 -6.24
CA PRO A 423 8.14 -22.04 -6.29
C PRO A 423 9.54 -21.80 -6.89
N ARG A 424 10.56 -22.39 -6.26
CA ARG A 424 11.96 -22.41 -6.74
C ARG A 424 12.60 -21.03 -6.92
N GLY A 425 12.20 -20.05 -6.10
CA GLY A 425 12.76 -18.70 -6.13
C GLY A 425 12.42 -17.89 -7.38
N ARG A 426 11.34 -18.27 -8.09
CA ARG A 426 10.82 -17.53 -9.26
C ARG A 426 10.24 -16.17 -8.84
N HIS A 427 10.06 -15.30 -9.83
CA HIS A 427 9.36 -14.03 -9.73
C HIS A 427 7.90 -14.22 -10.15
N LEU A 428 6.95 -13.85 -9.28
CA LEU A 428 5.53 -13.84 -9.64
C LEU A 428 5.17 -12.48 -10.26
N PHE A 429 4.54 -12.52 -11.44
CA PHE A 429 3.97 -11.36 -12.10
C PHE A 429 2.47 -11.58 -12.25
N ALA A 430 1.67 -10.71 -11.61
CA ALA A 430 0.23 -10.67 -11.82
C ALA A 430 -0.07 -9.71 -12.96
N TYR A 431 -1.01 -10.06 -13.84
CA TYR A 431 -1.43 -9.24 -14.96
C TYR A 431 -2.96 -9.14 -15.04
N ALA A 432 -3.45 -7.99 -15.48
CA ALA A 432 -4.86 -7.73 -15.76
C ALA A 432 -5.04 -7.45 -17.25
N ILE A 433 -5.91 -8.22 -17.89
CA ILE A 433 -6.33 -8.01 -19.29
C ILE A 433 -7.74 -7.45 -19.29
N ARG A 434 -7.98 -6.42 -20.10
CA ARG A 434 -9.24 -5.71 -20.20
C ARG A 434 -9.69 -5.71 -21.65
N PHE A 435 -10.92 -6.16 -21.88
CA PHE A 435 -11.55 -6.21 -23.19
C PHE A 435 -12.70 -5.22 -23.26
N SER A 436 -12.83 -4.53 -24.39
CA SER A 436 -14.02 -3.75 -24.74
C SER A 436 -14.23 -3.81 -26.25
N LEU A 437 -15.47 -3.66 -26.70
CA LEU A 437 -15.80 -3.41 -28.10
C LEU A 437 -16.01 -1.90 -28.25
N THR A 438 -15.39 -1.27 -29.25
CA THR A 438 -15.48 0.18 -29.45
C THR A 438 -16.82 0.60 -30.07
N GLU A 439 -17.22 1.86 -29.85
CA GLU A 439 -18.45 2.43 -30.44
C GLU A 439 -18.43 2.47 -31.97
N ASP A 440 -17.24 2.60 -32.56
CA ASP A 440 -16.97 2.58 -34.00
C ASP A 440 -16.68 1.17 -34.54
N ALA A 441 -16.85 0.12 -33.73
CA ALA A 441 -16.59 -1.24 -34.16
C ALA A 441 -17.52 -1.67 -35.31
N PRO A 442 -17.02 -2.40 -36.32
CA PRO A 442 -17.84 -2.96 -37.39
C PRO A 442 -18.76 -4.10 -36.93
N LEU A 443 -18.62 -4.55 -35.68
CA LEU A 443 -19.37 -5.64 -35.07
C LEU A 443 -20.33 -5.08 -34.01
N LYS A 444 -21.58 -5.54 -34.02
CA LYS A 444 -22.55 -5.22 -32.94
C LYS A 444 -22.28 -6.00 -31.65
N ARG A 445 -21.64 -7.16 -31.78
CA ARG A 445 -21.34 -8.11 -30.71
C ARG A 445 -20.22 -9.02 -31.16
N CYS A 446 -19.36 -9.44 -30.23
CA CYS A 446 -18.48 -10.58 -30.42
C CYS A 446 -18.31 -11.36 -29.12
N GLN A 447 -17.87 -12.62 -29.19
CA GLN A 447 -17.60 -13.45 -28.03
C GLN A 447 -16.22 -14.10 -28.13
N LEU A 448 -15.45 -14.07 -27.04
CA LEU A 448 -14.14 -14.70 -26.94
C LEU A 448 -14.29 -16.23 -26.93
N THR A 449 -13.49 -16.93 -27.72
CA THR A 449 -13.46 -18.41 -27.81
C THR A 449 -12.19 -19.02 -27.25
N HIS A 450 -11.02 -18.50 -27.63
CA HIS A 450 -9.72 -19.05 -27.22
C HIS A 450 -8.73 -17.95 -26.83
N ARG A 451 -7.69 -18.35 -26.10
CA ARG A 451 -6.48 -17.56 -25.85
C ARG A 451 -5.25 -18.31 -26.36
N HIS A 452 -4.31 -17.55 -26.91
CA HIS A 452 -2.98 -18.01 -27.27
C HIS A 452 -1.96 -17.02 -26.70
N TRP A 453 -1.09 -17.48 -25.80
CA TRP A 453 -0.04 -16.68 -25.17
C TRP A 453 1.33 -17.20 -25.55
N VAL A 454 2.25 -16.28 -25.86
CA VAL A 454 3.68 -16.53 -26.01
C VAL A 454 4.40 -15.78 -24.89
N ILE A 455 5.17 -16.51 -24.09
CA ILE A 455 5.96 -15.96 -22.98
C ILE A 455 7.43 -15.99 -23.37
N ARG A 456 8.13 -14.86 -23.23
CA ARG A 456 9.53 -14.71 -23.64
C ARG A 456 10.43 -14.21 -22.52
N ASP A 457 11.71 -14.55 -22.61
CA ASP A 457 12.76 -13.94 -21.78
C ASP A 457 13.24 -12.58 -22.33
N GLU A 458 14.16 -11.94 -21.61
CA GLU A 458 14.80 -10.68 -22.03
C GLU A 458 15.53 -10.76 -23.38
N GLN A 459 15.92 -11.96 -23.83
CA GLN A 459 16.55 -12.19 -25.13
C GLN A 459 15.53 -12.51 -26.24
N GLY A 460 14.22 -12.47 -25.95
CA GLY A 460 13.13 -12.75 -26.89
C GLY A 460 12.90 -14.24 -27.17
N ARG A 461 13.62 -15.15 -26.50
CA ARG A 461 13.44 -16.60 -26.66
C ARG A 461 12.12 -17.01 -26.03
N VAL A 462 11.37 -17.87 -26.70
CA VAL A 462 10.13 -18.42 -26.16
C VAL A 462 10.46 -19.34 -24.98
N LEU A 463 9.95 -18.99 -23.80
CA LEU A 463 10.03 -19.79 -22.58
C LEU A 463 8.87 -20.77 -22.47
N ASP A 464 7.68 -20.34 -22.91
CA ASP A 464 6.44 -21.10 -22.82
C ASP A 464 5.42 -20.62 -23.87
N THR A 465 4.45 -21.46 -24.20
CA THR A 465 3.34 -21.12 -25.09
C THR A 465 2.07 -21.79 -24.59
N VAL A 466 1.05 -20.98 -24.26
CA VAL A 466 -0.19 -21.44 -23.63
C VAL A 466 -1.35 -21.22 -24.59
N HIS A 467 -1.93 -22.31 -25.08
CA HIS A 467 -3.18 -22.32 -25.83
C HIS A 467 -4.32 -22.89 -24.98
N GLY A 468 -5.53 -22.34 -25.08
CA GLY A 468 -6.70 -22.93 -24.43
C GLY A 468 -8.00 -22.16 -24.63
N GLU A 469 -9.10 -22.82 -24.31
CA GLU A 469 -10.45 -22.26 -24.43
C GLU A 469 -10.74 -21.21 -23.34
N GLY A 470 -11.42 -20.13 -23.74
CA GLY A 470 -11.82 -19.03 -22.88
C GLY A 470 -10.65 -18.25 -22.25
N VAL A 471 -10.98 -17.45 -21.23
CA VAL A 471 -10.04 -16.87 -20.27
C VAL A 471 -10.55 -17.20 -18.87
N ILE A 472 -9.71 -17.82 -18.04
CA ILE A 472 -10.06 -18.26 -16.66
C ILE A 472 -11.40 -19.02 -16.54
N GLY A 473 -11.77 -19.82 -17.55
CA GLY A 473 -13.04 -20.56 -17.60
C GLY A 473 -14.24 -19.77 -18.15
N MET A 474 -14.04 -18.51 -18.55
CA MET A 474 -15.08 -17.63 -19.09
C MET A 474 -14.93 -17.36 -20.59
N TYR A 475 -16.07 -17.12 -21.23
CA TYR A 475 -16.21 -16.79 -22.66
C TYR A 475 -16.94 -15.43 -22.79
N PRO A 476 -16.28 -14.30 -22.44
CA PRO A 476 -16.93 -13.00 -22.37
C PRO A 476 -17.52 -12.56 -23.72
N ILE A 477 -18.76 -12.07 -23.65
CA ILE A 477 -19.44 -11.38 -24.76
C ILE A 477 -19.17 -9.88 -24.61
N LEU A 478 -18.80 -9.23 -25.72
CA LEU A 478 -18.54 -7.80 -25.79
C LEU A 478 -19.57 -7.14 -26.73
N GLU A 479 -20.12 -6.01 -26.31
CA GLU A 479 -20.99 -5.12 -27.07
C GLU A 479 -20.46 -3.68 -26.94
N PRO A 480 -20.69 -2.78 -27.90
CA PRO A 480 -20.37 -1.36 -27.74
C PRO A 480 -21.11 -0.75 -26.55
N GLY A 481 -20.54 0.28 -25.92
CA GLY A 481 -21.10 0.95 -24.74
C GLY A 481 -21.10 0.14 -23.43
N GLN A 482 -20.80 -1.16 -23.45
CA GLN A 482 -20.73 -1.97 -22.23
C GLN A 482 -19.41 -1.75 -21.45
N PRO A 483 -19.43 -1.94 -20.11
CA PRO A 483 -18.21 -1.88 -19.31
C PRO A 483 -17.12 -2.87 -19.77
N GLU A 484 -15.85 -2.54 -19.56
CA GLU A 484 -14.72 -3.43 -19.84
C GLU A 484 -14.91 -4.79 -19.11
N PHE A 485 -14.85 -5.92 -19.85
CA PHE A 485 -14.60 -7.21 -19.20
C PHE A 485 -13.13 -7.25 -18.81
N VAL A 486 -12.87 -7.36 -17.51
CA VAL A 486 -11.51 -7.47 -16.97
C VAL A 486 -11.32 -8.88 -16.47
N TYR A 487 -10.15 -9.48 -16.68
CA TYR A 487 -9.70 -10.64 -15.90
C TYR A 487 -8.27 -10.46 -15.38
N CYS A 488 -7.98 -11.05 -14.23
CA CYS A 488 -6.65 -11.07 -13.64
C CYS A 488 -6.12 -12.51 -13.59
N SER A 489 -4.83 -12.67 -13.86
CA SER A 489 -4.11 -13.96 -13.81
C SER A 489 -2.63 -13.68 -13.51
N CYS A 490 -1.78 -14.70 -13.48
CA CYS A 490 -0.37 -14.54 -13.16
C CYS A 490 0.54 -15.52 -13.91
N THR A 491 1.81 -15.15 -13.99
CA THR A 491 2.88 -15.99 -14.53
C THR A 491 4.10 -16.00 -13.61
N HIS A 492 4.82 -17.11 -13.59
CA HIS A 492 6.04 -17.30 -12.81
C HIS A 492 7.26 -17.24 -13.72
N GLN A 493 8.21 -16.34 -13.48
CA GLN A 493 9.43 -16.21 -14.29
C GLN A 493 10.69 -16.54 -13.51
N VAL A 494 11.68 -17.15 -14.15
CA VAL A 494 13.01 -17.37 -13.55
C VAL A 494 13.85 -16.11 -13.69
N ALA A 495 13.73 -15.41 -14.82
CA ALA A 495 14.38 -14.13 -15.06
C ALA A 495 13.64 -12.98 -14.36
N THR A 496 14.38 -11.91 -14.06
CA THR A 496 13.83 -10.63 -13.58
C THR A 496 13.24 -9.76 -14.69
N ARG A 497 13.37 -10.18 -15.96
CA ARG A 497 12.92 -9.45 -17.15
C ARG A 497 12.44 -10.42 -18.24
N GLY A 498 11.45 -9.99 -19.00
CA GLY A 498 10.86 -10.76 -20.10
C GLY A 498 9.66 -10.06 -20.70
N SER A 499 8.86 -10.77 -21.48
CA SER A 499 7.60 -10.24 -22.03
C SER A 499 6.53 -11.30 -22.20
N MET A 500 5.28 -10.85 -22.31
CA MET A 500 4.15 -11.63 -22.78
C MET A 500 3.49 -10.93 -23.95
N GLU A 501 3.10 -11.70 -24.94
CA GLU A 501 2.31 -11.28 -26.10
C GLU A 501 1.40 -12.43 -26.51
N GLY A 502 0.39 -12.16 -27.34
CA GLY A 502 -0.54 -13.21 -27.70
C GLY A 502 -1.68 -12.74 -28.57
N GLU A 503 -2.61 -13.66 -28.80
CA GLU A 503 -3.83 -13.42 -29.57
C GLU A 503 -5.00 -14.08 -28.84
N PHE A 504 -6.16 -13.46 -28.95
CA PHE A 504 -7.43 -14.02 -28.50
C PHE A 504 -8.29 -14.29 -29.73
N GLU A 505 -8.88 -15.47 -29.82
CA GLU A 505 -9.87 -15.74 -30.85
C GLU A 505 -11.23 -15.22 -30.41
N PHE A 506 -11.94 -14.59 -31.35
CA PHE A 506 -13.31 -14.14 -31.21
C PHE A 506 -14.16 -14.62 -32.38
N VAL A 507 -15.46 -14.78 -32.15
CA VAL A 507 -16.48 -14.89 -33.20
C VAL A 507 -17.39 -13.65 -33.17
N GLY A 508 -17.89 -13.22 -34.34
CA GLY A 508 -18.99 -12.26 -34.39
C GLY A 508 -20.27 -12.89 -33.83
N GLY A 509 -21.16 -12.10 -33.23
CA GLY A 509 -22.36 -12.65 -32.59
C GLY A 509 -22.03 -13.38 -31.28
N THR A 510 -22.43 -14.65 -31.15
CA THR A 510 -22.11 -15.51 -30.00
C THR A 510 -21.59 -16.88 -30.47
N ILE A 511 -21.00 -17.66 -29.56
CA ILE A 511 -20.53 -19.03 -29.84
C ILE A 511 -21.67 -19.92 -30.36
N GLU A 512 -22.88 -19.77 -29.82
CA GLU A 512 -24.07 -20.51 -30.26
C GLU A 512 -24.63 -20.02 -31.62
N ARG A 513 -24.40 -18.75 -31.97
CA ARG A 513 -24.94 -18.09 -33.17
C ARG A 513 -23.86 -17.19 -33.80
N PRO A 514 -22.84 -17.79 -34.43
CA PRO A 514 -21.72 -17.03 -34.97
C PRO A 514 -22.10 -16.27 -36.24
N GLU A 515 -21.75 -14.99 -36.27
CA GLU A 515 -21.90 -14.10 -37.43
C GLU A 515 -20.59 -14.13 -38.26
N GLY A 516 -20.39 -15.22 -39.01
CA GLY A 516 -19.20 -15.45 -39.83
C GLY A 516 -18.15 -16.34 -39.16
N GLY A 517 -16.92 -16.31 -39.69
CA GLY A 517 -15.79 -17.08 -39.15
C GLY A 517 -15.15 -16.43 -37.92
N SER A 518 -14.33 -17.20 -37.20
CA SER A 518 -13.50 -16.65 -36.13
C SER A 518 -12.46 -15.66 -36.65
N PHE A 519 -11.97 -14.79 -35.77
CA PHE A 519 -10.91 -13.85 -36.06
C PHE A 519 -10.00 -13.68 -34.84
N ALA A 520 -8.71 -13.54 -35.10
CA ALA A 520 -7.72 -13.21 -34.08
C ALA A 520 -7.81 -11.73 -33.69
N VAL A 521 -7.64 -11.46 -32.40
CA VAL A 521 -7.51 -10.15 -31.78
C VAL A 521 -6.17 -10.10 -31.07
N ALA A 522 -5.29 -9.21 -31.49
CA ALA A 522 -3.96 -9.09 -30.89
C ALA A 522 -4.04 -8.61 -29.43
N CYS A 523 -3.32 -9.29 -28.55
CA CYS A 523 -2.93 -8.75 -27.25
C CYS A 523 -1.61 -7.99 -27.42
N PRO A 524 -1.51 -6.73 -26.98
CA PRO A 524 -0.26 -5.99 -27.07
C PRO A 524 0.83 -6.65 -26.22
N THR A 525 2.07 -6.63 -26.71
CA THR A 525 3.23 -7.11 -25.94
C THR A 525 3.42 -6.24 -24.70
N PHE A 526 3.47 -6.85 -23.51
CA PHE A 526 3.76 -6.18 -22.24
C PHE A 526 4.97 -6.81 -21.55
N ARG A 527 5.72 -5.98 -20.80
CA ARG A 527 7.02 -6.36 -20.22
C ARG A 527 6.88 -6.90 -18.81
N LEU A 528 7.50 -8.03 -18.53
CA LEU A 528 7.59 -8.65 -17.19
C LEU A 528 8.89 -8.20 -16.50
N ASP A 529 9.01 -6.91 -16.19
CA ASP A 529 10.20 -6.37 -15.53
C ASP A 529 10.01 -6.29 -14.01
N MET A 530 10.94 -6.87 -13.26
CA MET A 530 11.08 -6.59 -11.82
C MET A 530 11.54 -5.14 -11.66
N PRO A 531 10.77 -4.28 -10.97
CA PRO A 531 11.14 -2.88 -10.79
C PRO A 531 12.26 -2.75 -9.75
N ASP A 532 13.10 -1.72 -9.90
CA ASP A 532 14.16 -1.39 -8.95
C ASP A 532 13.61 -0.99 -7.56
N TYR A 533 12.38 -0.45 -7.55
CA TYR A 533 11.68 0.03 -6.35
C TYR A 533 10.20 -0.34 -6.40
N ILE A 534 9.61 -0.59 -5.23
CA ILE A 534 8.23 -1.07 -5.12
C ILE A 534 7.39 -0.02 -4.40
N PHE A 535 6.64 0.73 -5.20
CA PHE A 535 5.57 1.62 -4.74
C PHE A 535 4.25 0.83 -4.73
#